data_AF-A0A6A0B9G7-F1
#
_entry.id   AF-A0A6A0B9G7-F1
#
_cell.length_a   1.000
_cell.length_b   1.000
_cell.length_c   1.000
_cell.angle_alpha   90.00
_cell.angle_beta   90.00
_cell.angle_gamma   90.00
#
_symmetry.space_group_name_H-M   'P 1'
#
loop_
_entity.id
_entity.type
_entity.pdbx_description
1 polymer ?
#
loop_
_entity_poly.entity_id
_entity_poly.type
_entity_poly.pdbx_seq_one_letter_code
_entity_poly.pdbx_strand_id
1 'polypeptide(L)' 'MKTGLPPIDIKFTDRLSYYDAFDEFHVKHNLLAIQKLFAGYVIERLDEYLVILD' A
#
# COMPACT_ATOMS: atom_id res chain seq x y z
N MET A 1 -12.30 3.93 -5.88
CA MET A 1 -11.69 5.26 -6.09
C MET A 1 -12.62 6.37 -5.59
N LYS A 2 -12.86 6.47 -4.27
CA LYS A 2 -13.80 7.46 -3.70
C LYS A 2 -13.13 8.79 -3.30
N THR A 3 -11.80 8.82 -3.23
CA THR A 3 -11.01 9.93 -2.68
C THR A 3 -9.96 10.49 -3.65
N GLY A 4 -9.97 10.08 -4.92
CA GLY A 4 -8.99 10.54 -5.92
C GLY A 4 -7.60 9.89 -5.82
N LEU A 5 -7.39 8.95 -4.89
CA LEU A 5 -6.13 8.20 -4.80
C LEU A 5 -5.96 7.25 -6.00
N PRO A 6 -4.71 7.04 -6.45
CA PRO A 6 -4.41 6.04 -7.46
C PRO A 6 -4.83 4.64 -6.98
N PRO A 7 -5.12 3.71 -7.90
CA PRO A 7 -5.40 2.32 -7.52
C PRO A 7 -4.24 1.74 -6.72
N ILE A 8 -4.55 1.18 -5.54
CA ILE A 8 -3.59 0.43 -4.76
C ILE A 8 -3.55 -0.97 -5.34
N ASP A 9 -2.46 -1.28 -6.03
CA ASP A 9 -2.22 -2.58 -6.66
C ASP A 9 -1.09 -3.27 -5.92
N ILE A 10 -1.47 -4.18 -5.03
CA ILE A 10 -0.55 -4.93 -4.17
C ILE A 10 0.01 -6.08 -4.99
N LYS A 11 1.33 -6.04 -5.23
CA LYS A 11 2.00 -7.05 -6.06
C LYS A 11 1.96 -8.41 -5.37
N PHE A 12 1.78 -9.47 -6.17
CA PHE A 12 1.77 -10.84 -5.65
C PHE A 12 3.09 -11.25 -4.98
N THR A 13 4.20 -10.62 -5.36
CA THR A 13 5.52 -10.80 -4.73
C THR A 13 5.51 -10.42 -3.25
N ASP A 14 4.69 -9.45 -2.89
CA ASP A 14 4.70 -8.82 -1.56
C ASP A 14 3.56 -9.35 -0.68
N ARG A 15 2.91 -10.44 -1.12
CA ARG A 15 1.78 -11.07 -0.41
C ARG A 15 2.11 -11.43 1.04
N LEU A 16 3.36 -11.81 1.33
CA LEU A 16 3.79 -12.13 2.70
C LEU A 16 3.68 -10.89 3.59
N SER A 17 4.26 -9.76 3.14
CA SER A 17 4.18 -8.50 3.87
C SER A 17 2.75 -7.98 4.01
N TYR A 18 1.89 -8.25 3.03
CA TYR A 18 0.46 -7.96 3.15
C TYR A 18 -0.20 -8.76 4.28
N TYR A 19 0.00 -10.08 4.32
CA TYR A 19 -0.57 -10.92 5.37
C TYR A 19 0.02 -10.59 6.74
N ASP A 20 1.33 -10.35 6.84
CA ASP A 20 1.96 -9.94 8.09
C ASP A 20 1.35 -8.64 8.63
N ALA A 21 1.19 -7.62 7.77
CA ALA A 21 0.58 -6.35 8.15
C ALA A 21 -0.91 -6.50 8.50
N PHE A 22 -1.62 -7.41 7.83
CA PHE A 22 -3.01 -7.72 8.12
C PHE A 22 -3.16 -8.41 9.48
N ASP A 23 -2.31 -9.39 9.79
CA ASP A 23 -2.30 -10.08 11.08
C ASP A 23 -1.97 -9.11 12.22
N GLU A 24 -1.00 -8.20 12.03
CA GLU A 24 -0.72 -7.16 13.03
C GLU A 24 -1.91 -6.23 13.27
N PHE A 25 -2.62 -5.86 12.20
CA PHE A 25 -3.80 -5.02 12.30
C PHE A 25 -4.97 -5.76 12.97
N HIS A 26 -5.22 -7.02 12.59
CA HIS A 26 -6.37 -7.78 13.08
C HIS A 26 -6.17 -8.31 14.51
N VAL A 27 -4.96 -8.76 14.85
CA VAL A 27 -4.65 -9.38 16.15
C VAL A 27 -4.21 -8.35 17.18
N LYS A 28 -3.37 -7.39 16.80
CA LYS A 28 -2.77 -6.41 17.73
C LYS A 28 -3.47 -5.06 17.71
N HIS A 29 -4.51 -4.89 16.88
CA HIS A 29 -5.16 -3.60 16.58
C HIS A 29 -4.16 -2.52 16.14
N ASN A 30 -3.03 -2.93 15.56
CA ASN A 30 -1.98 -2.01 15.14
C ASN A 30 -2.20 -1.57 13.70
N LEU A 31 -2.83 -0.40 13.53
CA LEU A 31 -3.09 0.24 12.23
C LEU A 31 -1.80 0.64 11.49
N LEU A 32 -0.68 0.76 12.20
CA LEU A 32 0.54 1.37 11.65
C LEU A 32 1.17 0.50 10.56
N ALA A 33 1.11 -0.83 10.69
CA ALA A 33 1.70 -1.76 9.72
C ALA A 33 0.96 -1.68 8.37
N ILE A 34 -0.37 -1.76 8.40
CA ILE A 34 -1.18 -1.72 7.19
C ILE A 34 -1.19 -0.32 6.55
N GLN A 35 -1.16 0.74 7.36
CA GLN A 35 -1.07 2.11 6.85
C GLN A 35 0.26 2.34 6.11
N LYS A 36 1.38 1.86 6.66
CA LYS A 36 2.69 1.95 5.99
C LYS A 36 2.70 1.19 4.66
N LEU A 37 2.14 -0.01 4.63
CA LEU A 37 2.03 -0.81 3.42
C LEU A 37 1.28 -0.05 2.32
N PHE A 38 0.08 0.45 2.63
CA PHE A 38 -0.72 1.18 1.64
C PHE A 38 -0.09 2.50 1.22
N ALA A 39 0.49 3.26 2.15
CA ALA A 39 1.19 4.50 1.83
C ALA A 39 2.36 4.25 0.87
N GLY A 40 3.11 3.17 1.08
CA GLY A 40 4.20 2.77 0.19
C GLY A 40 3.74 2.56 -1.25
N TYR A 41 2.68 1.76 -1.46
CA TYR A 41 2.14 1.52 -2.80
C TYR A 41 1.56 2.77 -3.46
N VAL A 42 0.92 3.64 -2.68
CA VAL A 42 0.39 4.91 -3.22
C VAL A 42 1.54 5.80 -3.70
N ILE A 43 2.62 5.91 -2.91
CA ILE A 43 3.80 6.70 -3.29
C ILE A 43 4.47 6.11 -4.54
N GLU A 44 4.68 4.79 -4.58
CA GLU A 44 5.27 4.12 -5.75
C GLU A 44 4.46 4.40 -7.03
N ARG A 45 3.13 4.32 -6.95
CA ARG A 45 2.24 4.64 -8.08
C ARG A 45 2.31 6.12 -8.49
N LEU A 46 2.48 7.04 -7.53
CA LEU A 46 2.64 8.46 -7.83
C LEU A 46 3.99 8.73 -8.51
N ASP A 47 5.06 8.10 -8.03
CA ASP A 47 6.40 8.22 -8.63
C ASP A 47 6.40 7.68 -10.07
N GLU A 48 5.76 6.53 -10.32
CA GLU A 48 5.59 6.00 -11.67
C GLU A 48 4.86 6.98 -12.61
N TYR A 49 3.83 7.67 -12.12
CA TYR A 49 3.14 8.69 -12.91
C TYR A 49 3.99 9.95 -13.13
N LEU A 50 4.81 10.36 -12.16
CA LEU A 50 5.73 11.47 -12.33
C LEU A 50 6.77 11.18 -13.42
N VAL A 51 7.30 9.95 -13.46
CA VAL A 51 8.26 9.51 -14.49
C VAL A 51 7.68 9.57 -15.91
N ILE A 52 6.36 9.43 -16.08
CA ILE A 52 5.71 9.55 -17.40
C ILE A 52 5.61 11.02 -17.86
N LEU A 53 5.60 11.97 -16.93
CA LEU A 53 5.48 13.40 -17.22
C LEU A 53 6.82 14.07 -17.50
N ASP A 54 7.93 13.44 -17.11
CA ASP A 54 9.31 13.84 -17.46
C ASP A 54 9.66 13.46 -18.91
#